data_AF-A0A397G730-F1
#
_entry.id   AF-A0A397G730-F1
#
_cell.length_a   1.000
_cell.length_b   1.000
_cell.length_c   1.000
_cell.angle_alpha   90.00
_cell.angle_beta   90.00
_cell.angle_gamma   90.00
#
_symmetry.space_group_name_H-M   'P 1'
#
loop_
_entity.id
_entity.type
_entity.pdbx_description
1 polymer ?
#
loop_
_entity_poly.entity_id
_entity_poly.type
_entity_poly.pdbx_seq_one_letter_code
_entity_poly.pdbx_strand_id
1 'polypeptide(L)'
;MFKYENSEKYAEESIPSSAFILSIILYSDATTTDTLGKNSLHPIYLSLGNIPTWRRNKEDAKQLLGYFPILSAKNKTEKESSDFKKLARKTFHDSIKFLLDPLFQGDGGVDFNIDGEDVWFFPRISTIICDWPEACTFSLTYKSANSNYPCHFCLVQKEDLIDIRKDQLILRDHVNIKEYFNNGTSNSAGLEQVDNYF
;
A
#
# COMPACT_ATOMS: atom_id res chain seq x y z
N MET A 1 10.33 2.89 -3.26
CA MET A 1 9.50 4.01 -2.77
C MET A 1 8.31 4.12 -3.69
N PHE A 2 7.14 3.64 -3.26
CA PHE A 2 5.88 3.81 -4.00
C PHE A 2 5.35 5.20 -3.70
N LYS A 3 5.62 6.13 -4.59
CA LYS A 3 5.06 7.47 -4.49
C LYS A 3 3.76 7.51 -5.29
N TYR A 4 2.65 7.78 -4.61
CA TYR A 4 1.40 8.18 -5.27
C TYR A 4 1.51 9.66 -5.72
N GLU A 5 2.53 9.98 -6.52
CA GLU A 5 2.90 11.35 -6.92
C GLU A 5 1.81 12.01 -7.80
N ASN A 6 1.06 11.24 -8.58
CA ASN A 6 -0.05 11.78 -9.38
C ASN A 6 -1.32 12.05 -8.56
N SER A 7 -1.34 11.72 -7.27
CA SER A 7 -2.57 11.80 -6.48
C SER A 7 -2.77 13.18 -5.82
N GLU A 8 -1.70 13.93 -5.57
CA GLU A 8 -1.75 15.22 -4.85
C GLU A 8 -2.46 16.33 -5.64
N LYS A 9 -2.25 16.44 -6.96
CA LYS A 9 -2.91 17.47 -7.79
C LYS A 9 -4.43 17.29 -7.92
N TYR A 10 -4.90 16.05 -8.10
CA TYR A 10 -6.35 15.77 -8.13
C TYR A 10 -6.99 15.84 -6.73
N ALA A 11 -6.18 15.78 -5.66
CA ALA A 11 -6.64 15.93 -4.28
C ALA A 11 -7.12 17.36 -4.00
N GLU A 12 -6.33 18.34 -4.41
CA GLU A 12 -6.59 19.75 -4.12
C GLU A 12 -7.88 20.25 -4.76
N GLU A 13 -8.28 19.70 -5.91
CA GLU A 13 -9.52 20.08 -6.61
C GLU A 13 -10.81 19.53 -5.96
N SER A 14 -10.70 18.52 -5.09
CA SER A 14 -11.85 17.82 -4.49
C SER A 14 -12.10 18.17 -3.02
N ILE A 15 -11.27 19.04 -2.44
CA ILE A 15 -11.33 19.45 -1.03
C ILE A 15 -11.96 20.85 -0.96
N PRO A 16 -12.83 21.14 0.04
CA PRO A 16 -13.31 22.49 0.28
C PRO A 16 -12.16 23.48 0.43
N SER A 17 -12.30 24.69 -0.12
CA SER A 17 -11.25 25.72 -0.12
C SER A 17 -10.70 26.12 1.25
N SER A 18 -11.35 25.71 2.33
CA SER A 18 -11.00 25.99 3.73
C SER A 18 -10.26 24.85 4.43
N ALA A 19 -9.95 23.73 3.77
CA ALA A 19 -9.41 22.55 4.44
C ALA A 19 -8.05 22.10 3.90
N PHE A 20 -7.24 21.54 4.80
CA PHE A 20 -5.86 21.15 4.52
C PHE A 20 -5.73 19.64 4.34
N ILE A 21 -4.74 19.18 3.58
CA ILE A 21 -4.45 17.74 3.45
C ILE A 21 -3.57 17.30 4.63
N LEU A 22 -4.04 16.30 5.39
CA LEU A 22 -3.20 15.55 6.31
C LEU A 22 -2.56 14.38 5.56
N SER A 23 -1.33 14.58 5.14
CA SER A 23 -0.55 13.59 4.39
C SER A 23 -0.12 12.48 5.34
N ILE A 24 -0.56 11.24 5.07
CA ILE A 24 -0.26 10.06 5.88
C ILE A 24 0.76 9.20 5.12
N ILE A 25 1.89 8.92 5.78
CA ILE A 25 2.92 8.00 5.30
C ILE A 25 2.87 6.74 6.16
N LEU A 26 2.68 5.59 5.52
CA LEU A 26 2.71 4.29 6.17
C LEU A 26 4.08 3.63 5.99
N TYR A 27 4.57 3.00 7.03
CA TYR A 27 5.77 2.15 6.99
C TYR A 27 5.40 0.74 7.41
N SER A 28 5.81 -0.26 6.63
CA SER A 28 5.54 -1.67 6.95
C SER A 28 6.71 -2.51 6.49
N ASP A 29 7.22 -3.34 7.38
CA ASP A 29 8.33 -4.26 7.08
C ASP A 29 8.27 -5.45 8.03
N ALA A 30 8.19 -6.67 7.50
CA ALA A 30 8.17 -7.85 8.35
C ALA A 30 9.57 -8.10 8.95
N THR A 31 9.66 -8.04 10.28
CA THR A 31 10.91 -8.17 11.01
C THR A 31 10.97 -9.51 11.73
N THR A 32 12.11 -10.18 11.63
CA THR A 32 12.38 -11.40 12.39
C THR A 32 12.71 -11.01 13.84
N THR A 33 12.05 -11.64 14.81
CA THR A 33 12.19 -11.28 16.23
C THR A 33 13.07 -12.22 17.04
N ASP A 34 13.41 -13.39 16.48
CA ASP A 34 14.33 -14.32 17.12
C ASP A 34 15.63 -14.49 16.34
N THR A 35 16.66 -14.97 17.04
CA THR A 35 17.97 -15.24 16.46
C THR A 35 17.98 -16.41 15.46
N LEU A 36 16.90 -17.19 15.40
CA LEU A 36 16.79 -18.41 14.61
C LEU A 36 15.97 -18.24 13.32
N GLY A 37 15.38 -17.07 13.07
CA GLY A 37 14.53 -16.84 11.90
C GLY A 37 13.12 -17.43 11.99
N LYS A 38 12.65 -17.88 13.16
CA LYS A 38 11.40 -18.66 13.26
C LYS A 38 10.17 -17.82 13.55
N ASN A 39 10.32 -16.78 14.36
CA ASN A 39 9.27 -15.85 14.71
C ASN A 39 9.50 -14.53 13.99
N SER A 40 8.42 -13.98 13.45
CA SER A 40 8.41 -12.65 12.84
C SER A 40 7.23 -11.84 13.36
N LEU A 41 7.41 -10.54 13.36
CA LEU A 41 6.36 -9.55 13.57
C LEU A 41 6.27 -8.69 12.33
N HIS A 42 5.06 -8.27 11.97
CA HIS A 42 4.85 -7.38 10.84
C HIS A 42 4.26 -6.05 11.35
N PRO A 43 5.09 -5.16 11.91
CA PRO A 43 4.62 -3.87 12.39
C PRO A 43 4.20 -2.95 11.24
N ILE A 44 3.20 -2.12 11.50
CA ILE A 44 2.85 -0.97 10.67
C ILE A 44 2.96 0.32 11.49
N TYR A 45 3.70 1.29 10.96
CA TYR A 45 3.87 2.61 11.54
C TYR A 45 3.20 3.67 10.67
N LEU A 46 2.80 4.76 11.30
CA LEU A 46 2.27 5.96 10.67
C LEU A 46 3.17 7.16 10.97
N SER A 47 3.35 8.01 9.98
CA SER A 47 3.97 9.32 10.12
C SER A 47 3.23 10.35 9.29
N LEU A 48 3.33 11.62 9.66
CA LEU A 48 2.70 12.71 8.92
C LEU A 48 3.67 13.27 7.88
N GLY A 49 3.27 13.29 6.62
CA GLY A 49 4.00 13.87 5.50
C GLY A 49 4.16 15.38 5.63
N ASN A 50 3.27 16.06 6.36
CA ASN A 50 3.35 17.49 6.69
C ASN A 50 4.56 17.84 7.56
N ILE A 51 5.16 16.86 8.27
CA ILE A 51 6.37 17.08 9.08
C ILE A 51 7.60 17.10 8.17
N PRO A 52 8.49 18.12 8.25
CA PRO A 52 9.71 18.18 7.47
C PRO A 52 10.59 16.93 7.62
N THR A 53 11.23 16.49 6.53
CA THR A 53 12.00 15.23 6.48
C THR A 53 13.02 15.08 7.63
N TRP A 54 13.76 16.14 7.97
CA TRP A 54 14.78 16.10 9.03
C TRP A 54 14.16 15.82 10.42
N ARG A 55 12.93 16.29 10.66
CA ARG A 55 12.17 16.06 11.90
C ARG A 55 11.48 14.71 11.86
N ARG A 56 10.93 14.33 10.70
CA ARG A 56 10.24 13.05 10.44
C ARG A 56 11.15 11.82 10.58
N ASN A 57 12.45 12.00 10.36
CA ASN A 57 13.42 10.92 10.52
C ASN A 57 13.69 10.53 11.97
N LYS A 58 13.23 11.30 12.95
CA LYS A 58 13.30 10.92 14.37
C LYS A 58 12.25 9.86 14.72
N GLU A 59 12.49 9.11 15.79
CA GLU A 59 11.64 7.99 16.21
C GLU A 59 10.25 8.47 16.66
N ASP A 60 10.20 9.57 17.40
CA ASP A 60 8.98 10.18 17.91
C ASP A 60 8.05 10.78 16.84
N ALA A 61 8.53 10.92 15.60
CA ALA A 61 7.72 11.33 14.46
C ALA A 61 7.03 10.14 13.76
N LYS A 62 7.22 8.91 14.25
CA LYS A 62 6.61 7.68 13.75
C LYS A 62 5.88 6.99 14.89
N GLN A 63 4.59 6.74 14.70
CA GLN A 63 3.76 6.06 15.68
C GLN A 63 3.49 4.62 15.21
N LEU A 64 3.73 3.63 16.07
CA LEU A 64 3.30 2.25 15.82
C LEU A 64 1.77 2.21 15.88
N LEU A 65 1.13 1.76 14.80
CA LEU A 65 -0.32 1.56 14.74
C LEU A 65 -0.71 0.16 15.21
N GLY A 66 0.11 -0.84 14.90
CA GLY A 66 -0.17 -2.22 15.27
C GLY A 66 0.72 -3.22 14.56
N TYR A 67 0.35 -4.49 14.67
CA TYR A 67 1.03 -5.62 14.04
C TYR A 67 0.05 -6.39 13.16
N PHE A 68 0.42 -6.64 11.91
CA PHE A 68 -0.36 -7.50 11.05
C PHE A 68 -0.25 -8.96 11.47
N PRO A 69 -1.37 -9.71 11.39
CA PRO A 69 -1.35 -11.15 11.63
C PRO A 69 -0.51 -11.86 10.56
N ILE A 70 0.41 -12.71 11.02
CA ILE A 70 1.20 -13.59 10.17
C ILE A 70 0.63 -15.00 10.29
N LEU A 71 -0.03 -15.46 9.24
CA LEU A 71 -0.63 -16.80 9.23
C LEU A 71 0.44 -17.89 9.16
N SER A 72 0.24 -18.93 9.96
CA SER A 72 1.08 -20.13 9.95
C SER A 72 0.37 -21.26 9.22
N ALA A 73 1.05 -21.87 8.25
CA ALA A 73 0.59 -23.09 7.61
C ALA A 73 1.02 -24.31 8.43
N LYS A 74 0.23 -25.39 8.40
CA LYS A 74 0.53 -26.67 9.07
C LYS A 74 1.72 -27.37 8.44
N ASN A 75 1.88 -27.24 7.11
CA ASN A 75 2.96 -27.85 6.36
C ASN A 75 3.30 -27.04 5.10
N LYS A 76 4.37 -27.45 4.40
CA LYS A 76 4.86 -26.80 3.18
C LYS A 76 3.83 -26.84 2.05
N THR A 77 3.12 -27.95 1.89
CA THR A 77 2.09 -28.11 0.84
C THR A 77 0.95 -27.10 1.01
N GLU A 78 0.46 -26.92 2.23
CA GLU A 78 -0.55 -25.90 2.54
C GLU A 78 -0.01 -24.50 2.29
N LYS A 79 1.21 -24.19 2.74
CA LYS A 79 1.85 -22.88 2.50
C LYS A 79 1.96 -22.52 1.01
N GLU A 80 2.17 -23.52 0.16
CA GLU A 80 2.31 -23.36 -1.29
C GLU A 80 0.96 -23.34 -2.03
N SER A 81 -0.12 -23.79 -1.39
CA SER A 81 -1.46 -23.82 -1.96
C SER A 81 -1.98 -22.43 -2.36
N SER A 82 -2.84 -22.38 -3.37
CA SER A 82 -3.53 -21.16 -3.79
C SER A 82 -4.39 -20.58 -2.67
N ASP A 83 -5.06 -21.45 -1.92
CA ASP A 83 -6.06 -21.06 -0.93
C ASP A 83 -5.40 -20.40 0.28
N PHE A 84 -4.28 -20.96 0.76
CA PHE A 84 -3.50 -20.33 1.83
C PHE A 84 -2.94 -18.97 1.40
N LYS A 85 -2.42 -18.85 0.18
CA LYS A 85 -1.90 -17.57 -0.34
C LYS A 85 -3.00 -16.52 -0.47
N LYS A 86 -4.18 -16.90 -0.96
CA LYS A 86 -5.37 -16.03 -1.00
C LYS A 86 -5.79 -15.60 0.40
N LEU A 87 -5.87 -16.55 1.33
CA LEU A 87 -6.21 -16.28 2.72
C LEU A 87 -5.22 -15.30 3.37
N ALA A 88 -3.92 -15.53 3.24
CA ALA A 88 -2.89 -14.65 3.80
C ALA A 88 -2.99 -13.21 3.27
N ARG A 89 -3.23 -13.03 1.97
CA ARG A 89 -3.45 -11.71 1.36
C ARG A 89 -4.73 -11.07 1.83
N LYS A 90 -5.83 -11.82 1.86
CA LYS A 90 -7.12 -11.33 2.37
C LYS A 90 -6.97 -10.86 3.82
N THR A 91 -6.35 -11.65 4.69
CA THR A 91 -6.11 -11.28 6.08
C THR A 91 -5.26 -10.02 6.19
N PHE A 92 -4.23 -9.85 5.34
CA PHE A 92 -3.43 -8.64 5.29
C PHE A 92 -4.29 -7.39 4.95
N HIS A 93 -5.07 -7.45 3.86
CA HIS A 93 -5.93 -6.33 3.46
C HIS A 93 -7.07 -6.05 4.44
N ASP A 94 -7.71 -7.09 5.00
CA ASP A 94 -8.71 -6.95 6.05
C ASP A 94 -8.12 -6.26 7.29
N SER A 95 -6.87 -6.57 7.65
CA SER A 95 -6.18 -5.97 8.80
C SER A 95 -5.85 -4.49 8.56
N ILE A 96 -5.39 -4.14 7.35
CA ILE A 96 -5.17 -2.75 6.97
C ILE A 96 -6.48 -1.97 7.01
N LYS A 97 -7.52 -2.53 6.39
CA LYS A 97 -8.86 -1.95 6.39
C LYS A 97 -9.34 -1.67 7.81
N PHE A 98 -9.22 -2.66 8.70
CA PHE A 98 -9.60 -2.50 10.10
C PHE A 98 -8.85 -1.37 10.81
N LEU A 99 -7.55 -1.21 10.55
CA LEU A 99 -6.74 -0.16 11.17
C LEU A 99 -7.01 1.24 10.59
N LEU A 100 -7.30 1.33 9.29
CA LEU A 100 -7.36 2.60 8.57
C LEU A 100 -8.78 3.11 8.32
N ASP A 101 -9.79 2.25 8.27
CA ASP A 101 -11.19 2.66 8.08
C ASP A 101 -11.63 3.77 9.05
N PRO A 102 -11.28 3.74 10.35
CA PRO A 102 -11.65 4.83 11.26
C PRO A 102 -11.15 6.21 10.84
N LEU A 103 -10.05 6.31 10.07
CA LEU A 103 -9.50 7.58 9.59
C LEU A 103 -10.31 8.17 8.42
N PHE A 104 -11.08 7.34 7.72
CA PHE A 104 -11.81 7.74 6.50
C PHE A 104 -13.33 7.66 6.66
N GLN A 105 -13.82 7.46 7.88
CA GLN A 105 -15.25 7.46 8.20
C GLN A 105 -15.77 8.88 8.49
N GLY A 106 -17.08 9.08 8.34
CA GLY A 106 -17.76 10.34 8.71
C GLY A 106 -17.71 11.42 7.62
N ASP A 107 -17.60 12.67 8.06
CA ASP A 107 -17.34 13.87 7.25
C ASP A 107 -15.94 13.89 6.62
N GLY A 108 -15.14 12.85 6.90
CA GLY A 108 -13.91 12.52 6.19
C GLY A 108 -12.73 13.39 6.56
N GLY A 109 -12.83 14.18 7.64
CA GLY A 109 -11.75 15.00 8.15
C GLY A 109 -11.51 14.83 9.65
N VAL A 110 -10.46 15.48 10.13
CA VAL A 110 -9.97 15.43 11.50
C VAL A 110 -9.56 16.84 11.93
N ASP A 111 -10.04 17.27 13.09
CA ASP A 111 -9.65 18.53 13.71
C ASP A 111 -8.33 18.42 14.46
N PHE A 112 -7.46 19.40 14.22
CA PHE A 112 -6.23 19.60 14.99
C PHE A 112 -6.22 20.99 15.59
N ASN A 113 -5.96 21.09 16.89
CA ASN A 113 -5.65 22.37 17.51
C ASN A 113 -4.17 22.70 17.27
N ILE A 114 -3.91 23.76 16.50
CA ILE A 114 -2.56 24.24 16.18
C ILE A 114 -2.48 25.69 16.67
N ASP A 115 -1.60 25.93 17.64
CA ASP A 115 -1.38 27.25 18.24
C ASP A 115 -2.67 27.94 18.75
N GLY A 116 -3.65 27.15 19.21
CA GLY A 116 -4.93 27.64 19.72
C GLY A 116 -6.03 27.81 18.66
N GLU A 117 -5.74 27.55 17.40
CA GLU A 117 -6.73 27.52 16.31
C GLU A 117 -7.10 26.08 15.94
N ASP A 118 -8.39 25.82 15.77
CA ASP A 118 -8.87 24.54 15.27
C ASP A 118 -8.78 24.53 13.74
N VAL A 119 -7.96 23.62 13.23
CA VAL A 119 -7.68 23.46 11.81
C VAL A 119 -8.24 22.12 11.34
N TRP A 120 -9.13 22.18 10.36
CA TRP A 120 -9.74 21.00 9.75
C TRP A 120 -8.83 20.39 8.67
N PHE A 121 -8.51 19.11 8.81
CA PHE A 121 -7.71 18.37 7.83
C PHE A 121 -8.47 17.20 7.20
N PHE A 122 -8.22 16.94 5.93
CA PHE A 122 -8.62 15.70 5.25
C PHE A 122 -7.45 14.71 5.21
N PRO A 123 -7.50 13.59 5.93
CA PRO A 123 -6.49 12.54 5.88
C PRO A 123 -6.40 11.94 4.47
N ARG A 124 -5.17 11.71 4.02
CA ARG A 124 -4.89 11.04 2.75
C ARG A 124 -3.62 10.23 2.84
N ILE A 125 -3.69 8.96 2.44
CA ILE A 125 -2.49 8.12 2.31
C ILE A 125 -1.70 8.60 1.10
N SER A 126 -0.52 9.19 1.34
CA SER A 126 0.32 9.78 0.30
C SER A 126 1.43 8.83 -0.16
N THR A 127 1.98 8.03 0.75
CA THR A 127 3.11 7.14 0.45
C THR A 127 3.09 5.93 1.37
N ILE A 128 3.41 4.77 0.82
CA ILE A 128 3.68 3.54 1.57
C ILE A 128 5.15 3.19 1.36
N ILE A 129 5.89 3.13 2.47
CA ILE A 129 7.31 2.80 2.51
C ILE A 129 7.44 1.38 3.05
N CYS A 130 7.85 0.49 2.17
CA CYS A 130 8.10 -0.91 2.46
C CYS A 130 9.16 -1.44 1.49
N ASP A 131 9.68 -2.63 1.80
CA ASP A 131 10.55 -3.34 0.89
C ASP A 131 9.76 -3.92 -0.29
N TRP A 132 10.45 -4.68 -1.15
CA TRP A 132 9.87 -5.02 -2.44
C TRP A 132 8.75 -6.09 -2.35
N PRO A 133 8.96 -7.22 -1.66
CA PRO A 133 7.92 -8.22 -1.46
C PRO A 133 6.68 -7.66 -0.73
N GLU A 134 6.87 -6.70 0.17
CA GLU A 134 5.77 -6.10 0.93
C GLU A 134 4.94 -5.21 0.04
N ALA A 135 5.56 -4.39 -0.81
CA ALA A 135 4.81 -3.56 -1.74
C ALA A 135 4.03 -4.37 -2.78
N CYS A 136 4.55 -5.55 -3.20
CA CYS A 136 3.76 -6.50 -3.99
C CYS A 136 2.51 -6.98 -3.25
N THR A 137 2.60 -7.14 -1.92
CA THR A 137 1.46 -7.51 -1.08
C THR A 137 0.45 -6.36 -1.00
N PHE A 138 0.88 -5.11 -0.76
CA PHE A 138 0.01 -3.92 -0.77
C PHE A 138 -0.72 -3.70 -2.11
N SER A 139 -0.02 -3.92 -3.22
CA SER A 139 -0.56 -3.72 -4.58
C SER A 139 -1.26 -4.93 -5.17
N LEU A 140 -1.26 -6.07 -4.46
CA LEU A 140 -1.70 -7.37 -4.97
C LEU A 140 -1.05 -7.76 -6.31
N THR A 141 0.19 -7.34 -6.55
CA THR A 141 0.94 -7.72 -7.76
C THR A 141 1.66 -9.05 -7.57
N TYR A 142 1.79 -9.81 -8.66
CA TYR A 142 2.59 -11.04 -8.66
C TYR A 142 4.04 -10.72 -8.33
N LYS A 143 4.69 -11.61 -7.56
CA LYS A 143 6.11 -11.49 -7.23
C LYS A 143 6.91 -11.51 -8.53
N SER A 144 7.59 -10.39 -8.81
CA SER A 144 8.04 -9.98 -10.15
C SER A 144 8.90 -10.99 -10.90
N ALA A 145 9.71 -11.79 -10.21
CA ALA A 145 10.68 -12.70 -10.85
C ALA A 145 10.04 -13.79 -11.75
N ASN A 146 8.81 -14.22 -11.43
CA ASN A 146 8.08 -15.25 -12.19
C ASN A 146 6.84 -14.72 -12.89
N SER A 147 6.68 -13.39 -12.95
CA SER A 147 5.54 -12.75 -13.61
C SER A 147 5.78 -12.62 -15.13
N ASN A 148 4.73 -12.83 -15.92
CA ASN A 148 4.73 -12.46 -17.34
C ASN A 148 4.81 -10.93 -17.52
N TYR A 149 4.47 -10.17 -16.48
CA TYR A 149 4.55 -8.72 -16.43
C TYR A 149 5.50 -8.30 -15.29
N PRO A 150 6.83 -8.39 -15.51
CA PRO A 150 7.83 -8.23 -14.45
C PRO A 150 8.01 -6.78 -14.01
N CYS A 151 7.57 -5.80 -14.82
CA CYS A 151 7.62 -4.40 -14.43
C CYS A 151 6.49 -4.04 -13.45
N HIS A 152 6.84 -3.16 -12.53
CA HIS A 152 5.99 -2.66 -11.47
C HIS A 152 5.34 -1.32 -11.76
N PHE A 153 5.86 -0.59 -12.73
CA PHE A 153 5.28 0.66 -13.20
C PHE A 153 4.39 0.48 -14.43
N CYS A 154 4.58 -0.59 -15.20
CA CYS A 154 3.84 -0.83 -16.43
C CYS A 154 3.57 -2.32 -16.67
N LEU A 155 2.66 -2.58 -17.59
CA LEU A 155 2.26 -3.92 -18.06
C LEU A 155 3.08 -4.35 -19.29
N VAL A 156 4.39 -4.11 -19.28
CA VAL A 156 5.29 -4.68 -20.29
C VAL A 156 5.42 -6.19 -20.09
N GLN A 157 5.33 -6.95 -21.18
CA GLN A 157 5.55 -8.40 -21.13
C GLN A 157 7.04 -8.71 -20.96
N LYS A 158 7.34 -9.86 -20.35
CA LYS A 158 8.70 -10.32 -20.13
C LYS A 158 9.48 -10.44 -21.44
N GLU A 159 8.82 -10.88 -22.50
CA GLU A 159 9.37 -11.07 -23.83
C GLU A 159 9.73 -9.74 -24.51
N ASP A 160 9.02 -8.66 -24.16
CA ASP A 160 9.15 -7.33 -24.77
C ASP A 160 10.14 -6.42 -24.00
N LEU A 161 10.77 -6.91 -22.93
CA LEU A 161 11.68 -6.11 -22.09
C LEU A 161 12.90 -5.54 -22.85
N ILE A 162 13.30 -6.18 -23.94
CA ILE A 162 14.46 -5.77 -24.76
C ILE A 162 14.08 -4.65 -25.73
N ASP A 163 12.82 -4.60 -26.18
CA ASP A 163 12.33 -3.66 -27.21
C ASP A 163 11.15 -2.83 -26.69
N ILE A 164 11.41 -2.07 -25.62
CA ILE A 164 10.37 -1.29 -24.95
C ILE A 164 10.06 -0.01 -25.75
N ARG A 165 8.88 0.03 -26.36
CA ARG A 165 8.30 1.24 -26.95
C ARG A 165 7.53 2.04 -25.90
N LYS A 166 8.12 3.14 -25.43
CA LYS A 166 7.58 3.96 -24.31
C LYS A 166 6.18 4.51 -24.57
N ASP A 167 5.84 4.81 -25.82
CA ASP A 167 4.55 5.32 -26.26
C ASP A 167 3.41 4.28 -26.19
N GLN A 168 3.76 2.99 -26.06
CA GLN A 168 2.80 1.88 -26.01
C GLN A 168 2.67 1.26 -24.62
N LEU A 169 3.35 1.82 -23.61
CA LEU A 169 3.34 1.29 -22.27
C LEU A 169 2.04 1.62 -21.55
N ILE A 170 1.31 0.57 -21.16
CA ILE A 170 0.19 0.69 -20.23
C ILE A 170 0.77 0.77 -18.81
N LEU A 171 0.50 1.87 -18.10
CA LEU A 171 0.97 2.07 -16.74
C LEU A 171 0.12 1.28 -15.73
N ARG A 172 0.75 0.83 -14.64
CA ARG A 172 0.06 0.25 -13.48
C ARG A 172 -0.44 1.37 -12.56
N ASP A 173 -1.32 2.23 -13.07
CA ASP A 173 -1.99 3.26 -12.29
C ASP A 173 -3.37 2.80 -11.79
N HIS A 174 -3.98 3.58 -10.91
CA HIS A 174 -5.28 3.24 -10.32
C HIS A 174 -6.41 3.10 -11.36
N VAL A 175 -6.31 3.77 -12.51
CA VAL A 175 -7.36 3.73 -13.55
C VAL A 175 -7.28 2.39 -14.28
N ASN A 176 -6.11 2.09 -14.85
CA ASN A 176 -5.91 0.87 -15.63
C ASN A 176 -6.08 -0.37 -14.75
N ILE A 177 -5.54 -0.37 -13.53
CA ILE A 177 -5.62 -1.51 -12.61
C ILE A 177 -7.07 -1.77 -12.18
N LYS A 178 -7.84 -0.72 -11.91
CA LYS A 178 -9.27 -0.85 -11.57
C LYS A 178 -10.09 -1.40 -12.73
N GLU A 179 -9.74 -1.05 -13.97
CA GLU A 179 -10.38 -1.62 -15.15
C GLU A 179 -10.14 -3.14 -15.26
N TYR A 180 -8.89 -3.60 -15.11
CA TYR A 180 -8.60 -5.05 -15.09
C TYR A 180 -9.35 -5.79 -13.97
N PHE A 181 -9.46 -5.17 -12.79
CA PHE A 181 -10.19 -5.74 -11.67
C PHE A 181 -11.69 -5.86 -11.96
N ASN A 182 -12.33 -4.77 -12.41
CA ASN A 182 -13.75 -4.74 -12.73
C ASN A 182 -14.13 -5.70 -13.86
N ASN A 183 -13.23 -5.89 -14.83
CA ASN A 183 -13.42 -6.80 -15.95
C ASN A 183 -13.13 -8.27 -15.59
N GLY A 184 -12.71 -8.57 -14.35
CA GLY A 184 -12.34 -9.92 -13.93
C GLY A 184 -11.08 -10.47 -14.62
N THR A 185 -10.23 -9.58 -15.14
CA THR A 185 -9.02 -9.91 -15.91
C THR A 185 -7.72 -9.62 -15.14
N SER A 186 -7.78 -9.44 -13.82
CA SER A 186 -6.63 -9.18 -12.94
C SER A 186 -5.40 -10.07 -13.24
N ASN A 187 -5.60 -11.36 -13.48
CA ASN A 187 -4.51 -12.30 -13.76
C ASN A 187 -3.75 -11.96 -15.05
N SER A 188 -4.41 -11.41 -16.08
CA SER A 188 -3.75 -10.97 -17.32
C SER A 188 -2.95 -9.67 -17.15
N ALA A 189 -3.10 -8.99 -16.02
CA ALA A 189 -2.25 -7.86 -15.62
C ALA A 189 -1.24 -8.25 -14.52
N GLY A 190 -1.11 -9.55 -14.20
CA GLY A 190 -0.24 -10.02 -13.12
C GLY A 190 -0.69 -9.54 -11.73
N LEU A 191 -2.00 -9.52 -11.51
CA LEU A 191 -2.63 -9.14 -10.24
C LEU A 191 -3.35 -10.32 -9.60
N GLU A 192 -3.33 -10.37 -8.29
CA GLU A 192 -4.06 -11.35 -7.49
C GLU A 192 -5.55 -10.96 -7.40
N GLN A 193 -6.43 -11.93 -7.53
CA GLN A 193 -7.87 -11.73 -7.44
C GLN A 193 -8.34 -11.78 -5.97
N VAL A 194 -7.96 -10.76 -5.22
CA VAL A 194 -8.37 -10.50 -3.83
C VAL A 194 -8.79 -9.03 -3.75
N ASP A 195 -9.71 -8.68 -2.86
CA ASP A 195 -10.09 -7.27 -2.67
C ASP A 195 -8.87 -6.46 -2.20
N ASN A 196 -8.52 -5.43 -2.98
CA ASN A 196 -7.52 -4.44 -2.56
C ASN A 196 -8.22 -3.36 -1.75
N TYR A 197 -7.64 -3.02 -0.60
CA TYR A 197 -8.11 -1.91 0.22
C TYR A 197 -7.76 -0.53 -0.37
N PHE A 198 -6.66 -0.44 -1.11
CA PHE A 198 -6.13 0.80 -1.70
C PHE A 198 -6.69 1.08 -3.09
#